data_AF-A0A9P5R6C5-F1
#
_entry.id   AF-A0A9P5R6C5-F1
#
_cell.length_a   1.000
_cell.length_b   1.000
_cell.length_c   1.000
_cell.angle_alpha   90.00
_cell.angle_beta   90.00
_cell.angle_gamma   90.00
#
_symmetry.space_group_name_H-M   'P 1'
#
loop_
_entity.id
_entity.type
_entity.pdbx_description
1 polymer ?
#
loop_
_entity_poly.entity_id
_entity_poly.type
_entity_poly.pdbx_seq_one_letter_code
_entity_poly.pdbx_strand_id
1 'polypeptide(L)'
;MNRNVNGNGNGLPFHASGQRHQGFGAIAGKWRRFSPRNLIVLAGVCIVSLLTLSRLFSASPDRAPPKIVNQSEHEAKNDLERELLVKQILETRKSAYSFDDFTEEGLVLETNQHLLPATAILLGWKRQEGLKLIVKYLARYPYIKEIIIWNNNQETKLSKKDFEFDASYGPAPELQVYNGQENRHDFAKYMSCSLAKYQHCYFQDDDWLNTHMDALYTNFLTSPSLIHTNTLPLIHMEHRRWTFTNDEYKMHAGFAWMGTGSYLPREKAQRLLDQGGNSNLAKDRIKVIDMYFSIWTNQYPYQLVNYLMPLDQKNGWSTDGAVDHWTVVYRNMMDAATRLYSALVANPEVSEKDYFLREEELPLMGERHARSPCYNDKCLFKTSLDPFPLPKEVVFSDDIESIEDQNSKFRALDYPTNEFFATFSYIHAVDNDPMTCWNSFKVPQSGDSFGLQFVAPRQVRKMTVSSSKSLMGLLEGKLFSVLVSDMKGEEWVKCRHSTRFPYAHTMTLDISCPTTATSTTSGASVTFPNGLVSNVKVVFDQNLERTLEVCGMEVGGMVL
;
A
#
# COMPACT_ATOMS: atom_id res chain seq x y z
N MET A 1 -16.19 32.42 6.82
CA MET A 1 -15.73 32.43 5.42
C MET A 1 -15.08 31.09 5.15
N ASN A 2 -15.88 30.12 4.72
CA ASN A 2 -15.45 28.75 4.44
C ASN A 2 -15.33 28.59 2.92
N ARG A 3 -14.14 28.22 2.44
CA ARG A 3 -13.95 27.71 1.08
C ARG A 3 -14.11 26.19 1.12
N ASN A 4 -15.12 25.69 0.41
CA ASN A 4 -15.29 24.29 0.09
C ASN A 4 -14.17 23.84 -0.86
N VAL A 5 -13.47 22.78 -0.49
CA VAL A 5 -12.66 21.97 -1.40
C VAL A 5 -13.48 20.72 -1.71
N ASN A 6 -13.84 20.55 -2.98
CA ASN A 6 -14.53 19.38 -3.51
C ASN A 6 -13.55 18.20 -3.57
N GLY A 7 -13.77 17.17 -2.75
CA GLY A 7 -13.21 15.83 -2.96
C GLY A 7 -14.10 15.05 -3.92
N ASN A 8 -13.53 14.64 -5.05
CA ASN A 8 -14.18 13.85 -6.08
C ASN A 8 -14.42 12.41 -5.62
N GLY A 9 -15.46 11.80 -6.18
CA GLY A 9 -16.04 10.54 -5.76
C GLY A 9 -15.18 9.31 -6.00
N ASN A 10 -14.89 8.61 -4.91
CA ASN A 10 -14.80 7.16 -4.78
C ASN A 10 -15.32 6.86 -3.38
N GLY A 11 -16.65 6.90 -3.23
CA GLY A 11 -17.31 6.72 -1.94
C GLY A 11 -17.10 5.31 -1.40
N LEU A 12 -16.09 5.14 -0.55
CA LEU A 12 -16.10 4.11 0.47
C LEU A 12 -17.11 4.55 1.54
N PRO A 13 -18.19 3.80 1.81
CA PRO A 13 -19.16 4.18 2.82
C PRO A 13 -18.56 3.90 4.20
N PHE A 14 -18.02 4.91 4.86
CA PHE A 14 -17.67 4.83 6.28
C PHE A 14 -18.87 5.24 7.12
N HIS A 15 -19.49 4.27 7.81
CA HIS A 15 -20.39 4.55 8.92
C HIS A 15 -19.57 4.84 10.18
N ALA A 16 -19.46 6.12 10.54
CA ALA A 16 -19.08 6.52 11.89
C ALA A 16 -20.32 6.46 12.80
N SER A 17 -20.61 5.31 13.41
CA SER A 17 -21.63 5.21 14.47
C SER A 17 -21.02 5.63 15.81
N GLY A 18 -20.94 6.94 16.05
CA GLY A 18 -20.70 7.49 17.37
C GLY A 18 -22.00 7.56 18.18
N GLN A 19 -22.32 6.51 18.93
CA GLN A 19 -23.25 6.63 20.06
C GLN A 19 -22.64 6.04 21.33
N ARG A 20 -22.26 6.95 22.25
CA ARG A 20 -22.01 6.65 23.66
C ARG A 20 -23.32 6.21 24.30
N HIS A 21 -23.48 4.91 24.55
CA HIS A 21 -24.37 4.43 25.59
C HIS A 21 -23.56 4.16 26.86
N GLN A 22 -23.72 5.03 27.85
CA GLN A 22 -23.38 4.72 29.24
C GLN A 22 -24.35 3.63 29.73
N GLY A 23 -23.85 2.41 29.90
CA GLY A 23 -24.54 1.35 30.63
C GLY A 23 -24.48 1.65 32.12
N PHE A 24 -25.63 1.95 32.73
CA PHE A 24 -25.80 1.85 34.17
C PHE A 24 -26.14 0.40 34.52
N GLY A 25 -25.30 -0.19 35.37
CA GLY A 25 -25.44 -1.55 35.88
C GLY A 25 -26.73 -1.75 36.68
N ALA A 26 -27.25 -2.97 36.58
CA ALA A 26 -28.41 -3.44 37.31
C ALA A 26 -28.15 -3.43 38.83
N ILE A 27 -28.97 -2.66 39.56
CA ILE A 27 -29.16 -2.84 40.99
C ILE A 27 -30.59 -3.35 41.19
N ALA A 28 -30.71 -4.62 41.56
CA ALA A 28 -31.94 -5.22 42.03
C ALA A 28 -32.32 -4.60 43.39
N GLY A 29 -33.45 -3.90 43.45
CA GLY A 29 -33.90 -3.25 44.69
C GLY A 29 -35.39 -2.88 44.69
N LYS A 30 -36.19 -3.71 45.37
CA LYS A 30 -37.48 -3.43 46.03
C LYS A 30 -38.38 -2.34 45.44
N TRP A 31 -39.44 -2.77 44.77
CA TRP A 31 -40.60 -1.94 44.41
C TRP A 31 -41.31 -1.40 45.66
N ARG A 32 -41.26 -0.08 45.85
CA ARG A 32 -42.18 0.67 46.72
C ARG A 32 -43.23 1.37 45.85
N ARG A 33 -44.50 1.21 46.23
CA ARG A 33 -45.67 1.83 45.60
C ARG A 33 -45.51 3.36 45.50
N PHE A 34 -45.56 3.90 44.28
CA PHE A 34 -45.66 5.34 44.05
C PHE A 34 -47.10 5.83 44.29
N SER A 35 -47.20 6.99 44.95
CA SER A 35 -48.46 7.70 45.20
C SER A 35 -48.94 8.42 43.92
N PRO A 36 -50.26 8.41 43.63
CA PRO A 36 -50.85 8.97 42.40
C PRO A 36 -50.68 10.49 42.23
N ARG A 37 -50.15 11.20 43.23
CA ARG A 37 -49.88 12.66 43.12
C ARG A 37 -48.64 13.02 42.29
N ASN A 38 -47.69 12.11 42.11
CA ASN A 38 -46.47 12.40 41.32
C ASN A 38 -46.62 12.14 39.81
N LEU A 39 -47.69 11.46 39.38
CA LEU A 39 -47.95 11.21 37.96
C LEU A 39 -48.49 12.46 37.22
N ILE A 40 -49.21 13.33 37.93
CA ILE A 40 -49.84 14.53 37.35
C ILE A 40 -48.80 15.64 37.08
N VAL A 41 -47.75 15.72 37.89
CA VAL A 41 -46.67 16.70 37.68
C VAL A 41 -45.76 16.30 36.51
N LEU A 42 -45.50 15.00 36.29
CA LEU A 42 -44.72 14.54 35.14
C LEU A 42 -45.47 14.72 33.80
N ALA A 43 -46.80 14.53 33.79
CA ALA A 43 -47.61 14.75 32.58
C ALA A 43 -47.66 16.22 32.15
N GLY A 44 -47.65 17.16 33.12
CA GLY A 44 -47.64 18.60 32.84
C GLY A 44 -46.34 19.11 32.20
N VAL A 45 -45.19 18.55 32.59
CA VAL A 45 -43.87 18.96 32.05
C VAL A 45 -43.64 18.46 30.62
N CYS A 46 -44.19 17.29 30.25
CA CYS A 46 -44.11 16.77 28.88
C CYS A 46 -44.96 17.59 27.89
N ILE A 47 -46.12 18.10 28.30
CA ILE A 47 -47.02 18.87 27.41
C ILE A 47 -46.46 20.26 27.09
N VAL A 48 -45.79 20.92 28.05
CA VAL A 48 -45.14 22.23 27.83
C VAL A 48 -43.87 22.11 26.96
N SER A 49 -43.17 20.97 27.04
CA SER A 49 -41.99 20.68 26.21
C SER A 49 -42.36 20.35 24.75
N LEU A 50 -43.51 19.70 24.51
CA LEU A 50 -44.02 19.40 23.17
C LEU A 50 -44.59 20.63 22.44
N LEU A 51 -45.10 21.62 23.16
CA LEU A 51 -45.63 22.87 22.58
C LEU A 51 -44.55 23.92 22.24
N THR A 52 -43.35 23.78 22.79
CA THR A 52 -42.22 24.67 22.48
C THR A 52 -41.37 24.18 21.31
N LEU A 53 -41.32 22.87 21.06
CA LEU A 53 -40.64 22.27 19.90
C LEU A 53 -41.41 22.40 18.57
N SER A 54 -42.73 22.57 18.62
CA SER A 54 -43.57 22.73 17.41
C SER A 54 -43.55 24.14 16.80
N ARG A 55 -42.97 25.14 17.48
CA ARG A 55 -42.82 26.52 16.95
C ARG A 55 -41.47 26.82 16.29
N LEU A 56 -40.50 25.90 16.33
CA LEU A 56 -39.16 26.09 15.74
C LEU A 56 -39.02 25.52 14.31
N PHE A 57 -40.05 24.85 13.78
CA PHE A 57 -40.09 24.37 12.39
C PHE A 57 -41.15 25.13 11.60
N SER A 58 -40.94 26.44 11.42
CA SER A 58 -41.64 27.21 10.40
C SER A 58 -40.77 27.25 9.14
N ALA A 59 -41.31 26.74 8.04
CA ALA A 59 -40.65 26.57 6.76
C ALA A 59 -40.18 27.92 6.17
N SER A 60 -38.94 27.97 5.68
CA SER A 60 -38.47 29.02 4.78
C SER A 60 -38.82 28.61 3.34
N PRO A 61 -39.64 29.38 2.60
CA PRO A 61 -39.86 29.16 1.18
C PRO A 61 -38.83 29.99 0.41
N ASP A 62 -37.79 29.34 -0.13
CA ASP A 62 -37.01 29.75 -1.32
C ASP A 62 -35.67 29.01 -1.39
N ARG A 63 -35.71 27.68 -1.50
CA ARG A 63 -34.60 26.92 -2.10
C ARG A 63 -35.13 26.23 -3.33
N ALA A 64 -34.78 26.79 -4.49
CA ALA A 64 -34.87 26.09 -5.75
C ALA A 64 -34.24 24.68 -5.58
N PRO A 65 -34.86 23.62 -6.12
CA PRO A 65 -34.32 22.28 -6.00
C PRO A 65 -32.89 22.28 -6.56
N PRO A 66 -31.94 21.61 -5.90
CA PRO A 66 -30.59 21.48 -6.43
C PRO A 66 -30.70 20.90 -7.84
N LYS A 67 -30.10 21.59 -8.82
CA LYS A 67 -29.95 21.04 -10.17
C LYS A 67 -29.36 19.65 -10.02
N ILE A 68 -30.12 18.63 -10.44
CA ILE A 68 -29.61 17.28 -10.62
C ILE A 68 -28.51 17.43 -11.67
N VAL A 69 -27.26 17.54 -11.20
CA VAL A 69 -26.10 17.44 -12.08
C VAL A 69 -26.19 16.03 -12.64
N ASN A 70 -26.26 15.95 -13.96
CA ASN A 70 -26.44 14.71 -14.71
C ASN A 70 -25.25 13.78 -14.35
N GLN A 71 -25.46 12.81 -13.46
CA GLN A 71 -24.39 11.92 -12.97
C GLN A 71 -23.69 11.21 -14.12
N SER A 72 -24.42 10.93 -15.20
CA SER A 72 -23.91 10.35 -16.44
C SER A 72 -22.89 11.22 -17.17
N GLU A 73 -23.05 12.55 -17.15
CA GLU A 73 -22.08 13.48 -17.77
C GLU A 73 -20.79 13.57 -16.95
N HIS A 74 -20.91 13.49 -15.62
CA HIS A 74 -19.75 13.50 -14.72
C HIS A 74 -18.96 12.20 -14.81
N GLU A 75 -19.62 11.05 -14.91
CA GLU A 75 -18.99 9.75 -15.12
C GLU A 75 -18.29 9.69 -16.49
N ALA A 76 -18.96 10.11 -17.56
CA ALA A 76 -18.37 10.14 -18.90
C ALA A 76 -17.13 11.05 -18.99
N LYS A 77 -17.13 12.19 -18.29
CA LYS A 77 -15.98 13.08 -18.23
C LYS A 77 -14.80 12.43 -17.51
N ASN A 78 -15.05 11.76 -16.38
CA ASN A 78 -14.02 11.05 -15.63
C ASN A 78 -13.42 9.89 -16.45
N ASP A 79 -14.24 9.18 -17.23
CA ASP A 79 -13.79 8.09 -18.11
C ASP A 79 -12.85 8.60 -19.21
N LEU A 80 -13.20 9.71 -19.86
CA LEU A 80 -12.35 10.32 -20.88
C LEU A 80 -11.01 10.82 -20.30
N GLU A 81 -11.04 11.50 -19.15
CA GLU A 81 -9.81 11.96 -18.47
C GLU A 81 -8.89 10.78 -18.11
N ARG A 82 -9.47 9.68 -17.63
CA ARG A 82 -8.74 8.45 -17.35
C ARG A 82 -8.11 7.85 -18.62
N GLU A 83 -8.88 7.70 -19.69
CA GLU A 83 -8.38 7.14 -20.95
C GLU A 83 -7.21 7.97 -21.51
N LEU A 84 -7.32 9.30 -21.45
CA LEU A 84 -6.26 10.21 -21.85
C LEU A 84 -5.00 10.05 -21.00
N LEU A 85 -5.15 9.89 -19.68
CA LEU A 85 -4.03 9.69 -18.77
C LEU A 85 -3.35 8.34 -18.99
N VAL A 86 -4.12 7.26 -19.17
CA VAL A 86 -3.59 5.93 -19.53
C VAL A 86 -2.82 5.99 -20.85
N LYS A 87 -3.38 6.66 -21.86
CA LYS A 87 -2.73 6.86 -23.15
C LYS A 87 -1.43 7.65 -23.00
N GLN A 88 -1.44 8.73 -22.23
CA GLN A 88 -0.23 9.52 -21.94
C GLN A 88 0.84 8.65 -21.25
N ILE A 89 0.46 7.82 -20.28
CA ILE A 89 1.38 6.89 -19.61
C ILE A 89 1.97 5.88 -20.62
N LEU A 90 1.14 5.33 -21.50
CA LEU A 90 1.56 4.41 -22.55
C LEU A 90 2.47 5.05 -23.61
N GLU A 91 2.39 6.36 -23.81
CA GLU A 91 3.23 7.06 -24.80
C GLU A 91 4.52 7.58 -24.18
N THR A 92 4.49 8.01 -22.91
CA THR A 92 5.58 8.78 -22.31
C THR A 92 6.48 7.97 -21.37
N ARG A 93 5.94 6.97 -20.65
CA ARG A 93 6.74 6.18 -19.70
C ARG A 93 7.44 5.05 -20.43
N LYS A 94 8.72 4.83 -20.15
CA LYS A 94 9.48 3.65 -20.61
C LYS A 94 10.18 3.08 -19.39
N SER A 95 10.33 1.75 -19.36
CA SER A 95 11.10 1.12 -18.29
C SER A 95 12.52 1.68 -18.28
N ALA A 96 13.06 1.89 -17.08
CA ALA A 96 14.45 2.26 -16.86
C ALA A 96 15.40 1.06 -17.01
N TYR A 97 14.85 -0.16 -17.04
CA TYR A 97 15.58 -1.39 -17.29
C TYR A 97 15.66 -1.66 -18.80
N SER A 98 16.78 -2.23 -19.28
CA SER A 98 16.94 -2.59 -20.69
C SER A 98 16.42 -3.99 -20.98
N PHE A 99 15.90 -4.23 -22.19
CA PHE A 99 15.58 -5.59 -22.64
C PHE A 99 16.82 -6.46 -22.78
N ASP A 100 17.98 -5.86 -23.11
CA ASP A 100 19.23 -6.59 -23.27
C ASP A 100 19.70 -7.22 -21.95
N ASP A 101 19.42 -6.57 -20.82
CA ASP A 101 19.76 -7.06 -19.48
C ASP A 101 18.99 -8.33 -19.10
N PHE A 102 17.85 -8.57 -19.74
CA PHE A 102 16.96 -9.71 -19.49
C PHE A 102 16.98 -10.75 -20.62
N THR A 103 18.04 -10.77 -21.42
CA THR A 103 18.40 -11.88 -22.31
C THR A 103 19.09 -13.00 -21.52
N GLU A 104 19.24 -14.19 -22.11
CA GLU A 104 20.01 -15.28 -21.46
C GLU A 104 21.46 -14.83 -21.22
N GLU A 105 22.04 -14.10 -22.17
CA GLU A 105 23.38 -13.52 -22.08
C GLU A 105 23.45 -12.37 -21.07
N GLY A 106 22.41 -11.53 -21.01
CA GLY A 106 22.34 -10.39 -20.10
C GLY A 106 22.25 -10.79 -18.63
N LEU A 107 21.47 -11.83 -18.31
CA LEU A 107 21.25 -12.28 -16.93
C LEU A 107 22.46 -13.01 -16.33
N VAL A 108 23.39 -13.51 -17.15
CA VAL A 108 24.63 -14.14 -16.66
C VAL A 108 25.75 -13.14 -16.41
N LEU A 109 25.59 -11.87 -16.81
CA LEU A 109 26.57 -10.82 -16.52
C LEU A 109 26.63 -10.52 -15.02
N GLU A 110 27.84 -10.37 -14.49
CA GLU A 110 28.06 -10.07 -13.06
C GLU A 110 27.31 -8.81 -12.60
N THR A 111 27.27 -7.78 -13.46
CA THR A 111 26.54 -6.53 -13.18
C THR A 111 25.03 -6.72 -13.06
N ASN A 112 24.48 -7.80 -13.63
CA ASN A 112 23.04 -8.06 -13.73
C ASN A 112 22.58 -9.24 -12.86
N GLN A 113 23.46 -9.84 -12.06
CA GLN A 113 23.11 -10.99 -11.20
C GLN A 113 21.97 -10.71 -10.21
N HIS A 114 21.74 -9.44 -9.89
CA HIS A 114 20.67 -8.99 -9.01
C HIS A 114 19.31 -8.86 -9.73
N LEU A 115 19.27 -8.92 -11.06
CA LEU A 115 18.05 -8.81 -11.85
C LEU A 115 17.33 -10.15 -11.89
N LEU A 116 16.02 -10.10 -11.62
CA LEU A 116 15.19 -11.28 -11.44
C LEU A 116 14.03 -11.25 -12.44
N PRO A 117 14.02 -12.11 -13.46
CA PRO A 117 12.88 -12.22 -14.36
C PRO A 117 11.65 -12.77 -13.62
N ALA A 118 10.47 -12.33 -14.04
CA ALA A 118 9.20 -12.67 -13.42
C ALA A 118 8.14 -13.10 -14.44
N THR A 119 7.20 -13.90 -13.95
CA THR A 119 5.96 -14.24 -14.65
C THR A 119 4.81 -13.36 -14.15
N ALA A 120 4.17 -12.60 -15.03
CA ALA A 120 2.93 -11.91 -14.68
C ALA A 120 1.75 -12.89 -14.70
N ILE A 121 0.95 -12.89 -13.64
CA ILE A 121 -0.29 -13.65 -13.52
C ILE A 121 -1.46 -12.69 -13.52
N LEU A 122 -2.32 -12.81 -14.52
CA LEU A 122 -3.51 -11.97 -14.69
C LEU A 122 -4.76 -12.82 -14.60
N LEU A 123 -5.73 -12.37 -13.81
CA LEU A 123 -7.07 -12.94 -13.84
C LEU A 123 -7.95 -12.15 -14.79
N GLY A 124 -8.61 -12.87 -15.71
CA GLY A 124 -9.65 -12.30 -16.54
C GLY A 124 -11.02 -12.81 -16.13
N TRP A 125 -12.04 -11.95 -16.09
CA TRP A 125 -13.43 -12.40 -16.02
C TRP A 125 -14.33 -11.64 -17.00
N LYS A 126 -14.93 -10.53 -16.56
CA LYS A 126 -15.92 -9.77 -17.35
C LYS A 126 -15.33 -8.54 -18.05
N ARG A 127 -14.07 -8.17 -17.77
CA ARG A 127 -13.46 -6.90 -18.21
C ARG A 127 -12.31 -7.12 -19.19
N GLN A 128 -12.62 -7.67 -20.36
CA GLN A 128 -11.60 -8.06 -21.34
C GLN A 128 -10.76 -6.89 -21.85
N GLU A 129 -11.34 -5.70 -22.01
CA GLU A 129 -10.59 -4.53 -22.48
C GLU A 129 -9.57 -4.04 -21.45
N GLY A 130 -9.92 -4.06 -20.15
CA GLY A 130 -8.97 -3.80 -19.06
C GLY A 130 -7.82 -4.80 -19.06
N LEU A 131 -8.13 -6.08 -19.22
CA LEU A 131 -7.13 -7.15 -19.33
C LEU A 131 -6.18 -6.97 -20.53
N LYS A 132 -6.71 -6.65 -21.72
CA LYS A 132 -5.89 -6.37 -22.92
C LYS A 132 -4.97 -5.19 -22.72
N LEU A 133 -5.48 -4.11 -22.12
CA LEU A 133 -4.70 -2.93 -21.78
C LEU A 133 -3.54 -3.28 -20.82
N ILE A 134 -3.81 -4.08 -19.79
CA ILE A 134 -2.78 -4.51 -18.83
C ILE A 134 -1.70 -5.34 -19.54
N VAL A 135 -2.08 -6.30 -20.40
CA VAL A 135 -1.11 -7.11 -21.16
C VAL A 135 -0.22 -6.23 -22.03
N LYS A 136 -0.81 -5.28 -22.77
CA LYS A 136 -0.06 -4.31 -23.59
C LYS A 136 0.88 -3.46 -22.73
N TYR A 137 0.44 -3.06 -21.53
CA TYR A 137 1.23 -2.26 -20.61
C TYR A 137 2.41 -3.04 -20.02
N LEU A 138 2.20 -4.28 -19.57
CA LEU A 138 3.21 -5.13 -18.95
C LEU A 138 4.30 -5.57 -19.93
N ALA A 139 3.97 -5.76 -21.21
CA ALA A 139 4.93 -6.10 -22.27
C ALA A 139 6.05 -5.06 -22.49
N ARG A 140 5.93 -3.88 -21.88
CA ARG A 140 6.88 -2.76 -21.97
C ARG A 140 8.00 -2.86 -20.95
N TYR A 141 7.90 -3.81 -20.02
CA TYR A 141 8.81 -3.98 -18.90
C TYR A 141 9.63 -5.26 -19.09
N PRO A 142 10.96 -5.16 -19.24
CA PRO A 142 11.79 -6.27 -19.71
C PRO A 142 11.92 -7.42 -18.70
N TYR A 143 11.69 -7.15 -17.42
CA TYR A 143 11.65 -8.17 -16.37
C TYR A 143 10.39 -9.03 -16.39
N ILE A 144 9.33 -8.63 -17.11
CA ILE A 144 8.17 -9.49 -17.36
C ILE A 144 8.47 -10.34 -18.59
N LYS A 145 8.82 -11.61 -18.35
CA LYS A 145 9.26 -12.53 -19.41
C LYS A 145 8.20 -13.54 -19.83
N GLU A 146 7.21 -13.76 -18.98
CA GLU A 146 6.06 -14.62 -19.21
C GLU A 146 4.81 -13.91 -18.68
N ILE A 147 3.69 -14.05 -19.38
CA ILE A 147 2.37 -13.62 -18.95
C ILE A 147 1.45 -14.84 -19.01
N ILE A 148 0.89 -15.22 -17.86
CA ILE A 148 -0.14 -16.24 -17.75
C ILE A 148 -1.47 -15.54 -17.48
N ILE A 149 -2.42 -15.74 -18.38
CA ILE A 149 -3.79 -15.25 -18.24
C ILE A 149 -4.69 -16.41 -17.86
N TRP A 150 -5.30 -16.32 -16.69
CA TRP A 150 -6.36 -17.24 -16.28
C TRP A 150 -7.73 -16.60 -16.49
N ASN A 151 -8.47 -17.09 -17.48
CA ASN A 151 -9.82 -16.64 -17.77
C ASN A 151 -10.83 -17.43 -16.93
N ASN A 152 -11.44 -16.76 -15.96
CA ASN A 152 -12.53 -17.26 -15.11
C ASN A 152 -13.91 -17.18 -15.79
N ASN A 153 -14.01 -16.65 -17.01
CA ASN A 153 -15.26 -16.55 -17.75
C ASN A 153 -15.51 -17.81 -18.59
N GLN A 154 -16.59 -18.54 -18.27
CA GLN A 154 -16.99 -19.74 -19.01
C GLN A 154 -17.71 -19.41 -20.34
N GLU A 155 -18.31 -18.23 -20.43
CA GLU A 155 -19.14 -17.82 -21.56
C GLU A 155 -18.29 -17.30 -22.72
N THR A 156 -17.13 -16.72 -22.41
CA THR A 156 -16.19 -16.22 -23.42
C THR A 156 -14.86 -16.92 -23.31
N LYS A 157 -14.37 -17.48 -24.41
CA LYS A 157 -13.02 -18.03 -24.49
C LYS A 157 -12.04 -16.98 -25.00
N LEU A 158 -10.89 -16.90 -24.35
CA LEU A 158 -9.77 -16.09 -24.77
C LEU A 158 -8.71 -16.96 -25.45
N SER A 159 -7.93 -16.35 -26.33
CA SER A 159 -6.84 -16.94 -27.07
C SER A 159 -5.67 -15.98 -27.10
N LYS A 160 -4.48 -16.46 -27.48
CA LYS A 160 -3.31 -15.58 -27.64
C LYS A 160 -3.53 -14.47 -28.67
N LYS A 161 -4.42 -14.68 -29.65
CA LYS A 161 -4.70 -13.71 -30.72
C LYS A 161 -5.50 -12.50 -30.23
N ASP A 162 -6.14 -12.61 -29.07
CA ASP A 162 -6.89 -11.50 -28.47
C ASP A 162 -5.97 -10.45 -27.83
N PHE A 163 -4.67 -10.74 -27.76
CA PHE A 163 -3.65 -9.91 -27.14
C PHE A 163 -2.59 -9.55 -28.17
N GLU A 164 -2.55 -8.28 -28.55
CA GLU A 164 -1.58 -7.74 -29.48
C GLU A 164 -0.37 -7.17 -28.72
N PHE A 165 0.83 -7.54 -29.16
CA PHE A 165 2.07 -6.94 -28.70
C PHE A 165 2.57 -5.94 -29.74
N ASP A 166 2.92 -4.75 -29.27
CA ASP A 166 3.56 -3.75 -30.10
C ASP A 166 5.07 -4.04 -30.14
N ALA A 167 5.55 -4.47 -31.31
CA ALA A 167 6.96 -4.79 -31.52
C ALA A 167 7.90 -3.59 -31.30
N SER A 168 7.38 -2.35 -31.28
CA SER A 168 8.18 -1.16 -30.97
C SER A 168 8.61 -1.08 -29.51
N TYR A 169 7.98 -1.85 -28.62
CA TYR A 169 8.34 -1.88 -27.19
C TYR A 169 9.55 -2.76 -26.90
N GLY A 170 9.81 -3.77 -27.73
CA GLY A 170 10.88 -4.75 -27.53
C GLY A 170 10.38 -6.18 -27.78
N PRO A 171 11.19 -7.19 -27.43
CA PRO A 171 10.77 -8.58 -27.47
C PRO A 171 9.50 -8.82 -26.65
N ALA A 172 8.50 -9.44 -27.27
CA ALA A 172 7.26 -9.79 -26.58
C ALA A 172 7.49 -10.88 -25.51
N PRO A 173 6.84 -10.79 -24.34
CA PRO A 173 6.88 -11.86 -23.36
C PRO A 173 6.17 -13.12 -23.88
N GLU A 174 6.52 -14.27 -23.31
CA GLU A 174 5.80 -15.51 -23.59
C GLU A 174 4.36 -15.40 -23.05
N LEU A 175 3.35 -15.57 -23.91
CA LEU A 175 1.95 -15.49 -23.51
C LEU A 175 1.32 -16.89 -23.40
N GLN A 176 0.69 -17.17 -22.26
CA GLN A 176 -0.12 -18.37 -22.04
C GLN A 176 -1.54 -17.95 -21.60
N VAL A 177 -2.56 -18.59 -22.17
CA VAL A 177 -3.97 -18.29 -21.88
C VAL A 177 -4.67 -19.58 -21.48
N TYR A 178 -5.17 -19.63 -20.26
CA TYR A 178 -5.93 -20.75 -19.70
C TYR A 178 -7.39 -20.36 -19.57
N ASN A 179 -8.28 -21.10 -20.22
CA ASN A 179 -9.73 -20.91 -20.10
C ASN A 179 -10.27 -21.89 -19.05
N GLY A 180 -10.67 -21.36 -17.90
CA GLY A 180 -11.26 -22.15 -16.82
C GLY A 180 -12.59 -22.77 -17.23
N GLN A 181 -12.80 -24.04 -16.86
CA GLN A 181 -14.12 -24.68 -16.97
C GLN A 181 -15.11 -24.15 -15.92
N GLU A 182 -14.59 -23.55 -14.85
CA GLU A 182 -15.35 -22.90 -13.79
C GLU A 182 -14.65 -21.61 -13.34
N ASN A 183 -15.38 -20.73 -12.65
CA ASN A 183 -14.78 -19.57 -12.00
C ASN A 183 -14.03 -20.04 -10.74
N ARG A 184 -12.70 -20.02 -10.81
CA ARG A 184 -11.81 -20.39 -9.69
C ARG A 184 -11.43 -19.19 -8.82
N HIS A 185 -11.99 -18.01 -9.10
CA HIS A 185 -11.74 -16.77 -8.36
C HIS A 185 -10.23 -16.53 -8.18
N ASP A 186 -9.81 -16.08 -7.01
CA ASP A 186 -8.43 -15.72 -6.70
C ASP A 186 -7.48 -16.92 -6.61
N PHE A 187 -7.99 -18.13 -6.36
CA PHE A 187 -7.15 -19.33 -6.30
C PHE A 187 -6.37 -19.60 -7.58
N ALA A 188 -6.95 -19.20 -8.73
CA ALA A 188 -6.28 -19.30 -10.00
C ALA A 188 -4.95 -18.52 -10.06
N LYS A 189 -4.81 -17.41 -9.31
CA LYS A 189 -3.55 -16.63 -9.23
C LYS A 189 -2.42 -17.51 -8.70
N TYR A 190 -2.66 -18.12 -7.55
CA TYR A 190 -1.67 -18.93 -6.83
C TYR A 190 -1.35 -20.23 -7.56
N MET A 191 -2.36 -20.89 -8.11
CA MET A 191 -2.14 -22.08 -8.93
C MET A 191 -1.30 -21.75 -10.16
N SER A 192 -1.61 -20.67 -10.88
CA SER A 192 -0.83 -20.26 -12.06
C SER A 192 0.60 -19.86 -11.68
N CYS A 193 0.78 -19.13 -10.58
CA CYS A 193 2.09 -18.79 -10.06
C CYS A 193 2.91 -20.03 -9.71
N SER A 194 2.31 -21.02 -9.03
CA SER A 194 3.01 -22.25 -8.63
C SER A 194 3.59 -23.05 -9.81
N LEU A 195 3.00 -22.87 -11.00
CA LEU A 195 3.37 -23.52 -12.26
C LEU A 195 4.17 -22.59 -13.18
N ALA A 196 4.39 -21.34 -12.79
CA ALA A 196 5.10 -20.34 -13.58
C ALA A 196 6.52 -20.78 -13.92
N LYS A 197 7.03 -20.34 -15.07
CA LYS A 197 8.39 -20.67 -15.53
C LYS A 197 9.47 -20.04 -14.65
N TYR A 198 9.24 -18.81 -14.22
CA TYR A 198 10.20 -18.04 -13.41
C TYR A 198 9.96 -18.21 -11.91
N GLN A 199 10.98 -17.93 -11.11
CA GLN A 199 10.94 -18.13 -9.65
C GLN A 199 10.11 -17.06 -8.91
N HIS A 200 9.72 -15.99 -9.62
CA HIS A 200 8.97 -14.88 -9.05
C HIS A 200 7.77 -14.58 -9.92
N CYS A 201 6.67 -14.22 -9.28
CA CYS A 201 5.43 -13.86 -9.94
C CYS A 201 5.11 -12.38 -9.69
N TYR A 202 4.43 -11.78 -10.67
CA TYR A 202 3.78 -10.48 -10.54
C TYR A 202 2.26 -10.65 -10.64
N PHE A 203 1.46 -10.24 -9.66
CA PHE A 203 0.00 -10.32 -9.72
C PHE A 203 -0.64 -8.97 -10.02
N GLN A 204 -1.68 -8.98 -10.86
CA GLN A 204 -2.53 -7.83 -11.10
C GLN A 204 -3.94 -8.26 -11.56
N ASP A 205 -4.95 -7.60 -11.02
CA ASP A 205 -6.36 -7.78 -11.35
C ASP A 205 -6.78 -6.94 -12.57
N ASP A 206 -7.90 -7.31 -13.19
CA ASP A 206 -8.39 -6.69 -14.43
C ASP A 206 -9.03 -5.31 -14.26
N ASP A 207 -9.10 -4.79 -13.02
CA ASP A 207 -9.70 -3.50 -12.68
C ASP A 207 -8.73 -2.46 -12.12
N TRP A 208 -7.44 -2.75 -12.04
CA TRP A 208 -6.44 -1.76 -11.67
C TRP A 208 -5.28 -1.78 -12.65
N LEU A 209 -4.76 -0.59 -12.96
CA LEU A 209 -3.49 -0.44 -13.65
C LEU A 209 -2.45 0.10 -12.67
N ASN A 210 -1.46 -0.73 -12.36
CA ASN A 210 -0.29 -0.30 -11.61
C ASN A 210 0.61 0.56 -12.51
N THR A 211 0.65 1.87 -12.27
CA THR A 211 1.47 2.77 -13.08
C THR A 211 2.93 2.89 -12.60
N HIS A 212 3.27 2.21 -11.50
CA HIS A 212 4.58 2.31 -10.83
C HIS A 212 5.32 0.96 -10.83
N MET A 213 5.57 0.43 -12.03
CA MET A 213 6.12 -0.91 -12.22
C MET A 213 7.61 -0.95 -11.91
N ASP A 214 8.38 0.02 -12.39
CA ASP A 214 9.83 0.07 -12.21
C ASP A 214 10.19 0.30 -10.75
N ALA A 215 9.47 1.20 -10.06
CA ALA A 215 9.67 1.48 -8.65
C ALA A 215 9.31 0.27 -7.78
N LEU A 216 8.17 -0.39 -8.05
CA LEU A 216 7.78 -1.60 -7.33
C LEU A 216 8.79 -2.73 -7.56
N TYR A 217 9.24 -2.95 -8.80
CA TYR A 217 10.26 -3.95 -9.13
C TYR A 217 11.59 -3.63 -8.44
N THR A 218 12.01 -2.37 -8.45
CA THR A 218 13.23 -1.92 -7.74
C THR A 218 13.15 -2.19 -6.24
N ASN A 219 11.99 -1.97 -5.61
CA ASN A 219 11.80 -2.31 -4.20
C ASN A 219 11.88 -3.84 -3.99
N PHE A 220 11.24 -4.61 -4.86
CA PHE A 220 11.28 -6.08 -4.83
C PHE A 220 12.71 -6.63 -4.93
N LEU A 221 13.56 -6.06 -5.79
CA LEU A 221 14.95 -6.49 -5.91
C LEU A 221 15.77 -6.32 -4.62
N THR A 222 15.37 -5.47 -3.68
CA THR A 222 16.09 -5.31 -2.40
C THR A 222 15.87 -6.47 -1.44
N SER A 223 14.77 -7.20 -1.57
CA SER A 223 14.40 -8.29 -0.68
C SER A 223 13.43 -9.26 -1.37
N PRO A 224 13.88 -10.00 -2.40
CA PRO A 224 12.99 -10.74 -3.29
C PRO A 224 12.26 -11.91 -2.61
N SER A 225 12.68 -12.32 -1.42
CA SER A 225 11.98 -13.28 -0.58
C SER A 225 10.67 -12.74 -0.01
N LEU A 226 10.51 -11.41 0.16
CA LEU A 226 9.31 -10.81 0.71
C LEU A 226 8.19 -10.68 -0.33
N ILE A 227 6.96 -10.48 0.14
CA ILE A 227 5.84 -10.02 -0.69
C ILE A 227 5.93 -8.49 -0.80
N HIS A 228 6.02 -7.95 -2.00
CA HIS A 228 5.99 -6.51 -2.26
C HIS A 228 4.68 -6.13 -2.93
N THR A 229 3.97 -5.11 -2.43
CA THR A 229 2.67 -4.70 -2.99
C THR A 229 2.56 -3.19 -3.15
N ASN A 230 1.76 -2.74 -4.11
CA ASN A 230 1.26 -1.37 -4.18
C ASN A 230 -0.17 -1.30 -3.62
N THR A 231 -0.50 -0.25 -2.88
CA THR A 231 -1.85 -0.05 -2.32
C THR A 231 -2.20 1.43 -2.19
N LEU A 232 -3.49 1.73 -2.07
CA LEU A 232 -4.01 3.09 -1.86
C LEU A 232 -3.77 3.55 -0.41
N PRO A 233 -3.62 4.86 -0.12
CA PRO A 233 -3.35 5.37 1.22
C PRO A 233 -4.32 4.88 2.30
N LEU A 234 -5.63 5.02 2.11
CA LEU A 234 -6.60 4.59 3.13
C LEU A 234 -6.68 3.07 3.29
N ILE A 235 -6.41 2.33 2.21
CA ILE A 235 -6.39 0.87 2.24
C ILE A 235 -5.14 0.37 2.97
N HIS A 236 -4.01 1.06 2.82
CA HIS A 236 -2.80 0.80 3.62
C HIS A 236 -3.07 0.90 5.12
N MET A 237 -3.86 1.88 5.58
CA MET A 237 -4.23 1.96 7.00
C MET A 237 -4.96 0.70 7.48
N GLU A 238 -5.88 0.17 6.67
CA GLU A 238 -6.56 -1.09 6.99
C GLU A 238 -5.58 -2.27 7.01
N HIS A 239 -4.63 -2.33 6.06
CA HIS A 239 -3.57 -3.35 6.08
C HIS A 239 -2.72 -3.28 7.36
N ARG A 240 -2.38 -2.07 7.82
CA ARG A 240 -1.61 -1.86 9.06
C ARG A 240 -2.38 -2.29 10.31
N ARG A 241 -3.71 -2.14 10.34
CA ARG A 241 -4.58 -2.67 11.43
C ARG A 241 -4.54 -4.18 11.56
N TRP A 242 -4.28 -4.85 10.44
CA TRP A 242 -4.19 -6.30 10.33
C TRP A 242 -2.74 -6.78 10.13
N THR A 243 -1.83 -6.11 10.83
CA THR A 243 -0.43 -6.52 10.98
C THR A 243 -0.18 -6.73 12.46
N PHE A 244 0.15 -7.96 12.86
CA PHE A 244 0.24 -8.35 14.28
C PHE A 244 1.36 -9.36 14.54
N THR A 245 1.73 -9.51 15.81
CA THR A 245 2.70 -10.50 16.28
C THR A 245 2.09 -11.45 17.31
N ASN A 246 2.78 -12.57 17.55
CA ASN A 246 2.74 -13.29 18.80
C ASN A 246 4.11 -13.96 19.03
N ASP A 247 4.90 -13.42 19.96
CA ASP A 247 6.28 -13.85 20.18
C ASP A 247 6.40 -15.26 20.80
N GLU A 248 5.35 -15.70 21.53
CA GLU A 248 5.27 -17.03 22.15
C GLU A 248 5.19 -18.12 21.07
N TYR A 249 4.37 -17.89 20.04
CA TYR A 249 4.14 -18.85 18.95
C TYR A 249 4.86 -18.52 17.64
N LYS A 250 5.73 -17.50 17.65
CA LYS A 250 6.48 -17.01 16.49
C LYS A 250 5.57 -16.65 15.32
N MET A 251 4.52 -15.90 15.62
CA MET A 251 3.59 -15.37 14.65
C MET A 251 4.02 -13.95 14.26
N HIS A 252 4.15 -13.68 12.96
CA HIS A 252 4.50 -12.36 12.43
C HIS A 252 3.79 -12.17 11.09
N ALA A 253 2.50 -11.86 11.16
CA ALA A 253 1.60 -11.89 10.02
C ALA A 253 1.06 -10.50 9.68
N GLY A 254 0.89 -10.24 8.37
CA GLY A 254 0.35 -8.99 7.88
C GLY A 254 -0.58 -9.19 6.68
N PHE A 255 -1.64 -8.41 6.64
CA PHE A 255 -2.55 -8.38 5.51
C PHE A 255 -2.05 -7.47 4.37
N ALA A 256 -2.22 -7.91 3.12
CA ALA A 256 -2.06 -7.09 1.93
C ALA A 256 -2.94 -7.57 0.78
N TRP A 257 -3.57 -6.62 0.07
CA TRP A 257 -4.14 -6.90 -1.24
C TRP A 257 -3.07 -7.17 -2.29
N MET A 258 -3.31 -8.22 -3.08
CA MET A 258 -2.37 -8.70 -4.09
C MET A 258 -2.70 -8.20 -5.51
N GLY A 259 -3.98 -7.87 -5.77
CA GLY A 259 -4.51 -7.54 -7.09
C GLY A 259 -4.07 -6.19 -7.69
N THR A 260 -3.50 -5.30 -6.89
CA THR A 260 -3.14 -3.93 -7.31
C THR A 260 -1.71 -3.78 -7.81
N GLY A 261 -1.04 -4.90 -8.10
CA GLY A 261 0.37 -4.98 -8.42
C GLY A 261 1.15 -5.50 -7.22
N SER A 262 1.62 -6.74 -7.32
CA SER A 262 2.43 -7.36 -6.28
C SER A 262 3.48 -8.31 -6.83
N TYR A 263 4.68 -8.30 -6.24
CA TYR A 263 5.71 -9.31 -6.48
C TYR A 263 5.83 -10.26 -5.31
N LEU A 264 6.07 -11.53 -5.61
CA LEU A 264 6.30 -12.57 -4.63
C LEU A 264 7.13 -13.73 -5.20
N PRO A 265 7.84 -14.50 -4.34
CA PRO A 265 8.39 -15.78 -4.73
C PRO A 265 7.30 -16.78 -5.11
N ARG A 266 7.55 -17.54 -6.18
CA ARG A 266 6.74 -18.69 -6.60
C ARG A 266 6.59 -19.72 -5.48
N GLU A 267 7.64 -19.91 -4.68
CA GLU A 267 7.64 -20.85 -3.57
C GLU A 267 6.53 -20.53 -2.54
N LYS A 268 6.22 -19.25 -2.29
CA LYS A 268 5.12 -18.90 -1.37
C LYS A 268 3.76 -19.34 -1.92
N ALA A 269 3.55 -19.26 -3.24
CA ALA A 269 2.35 -19.78 -3.87
C ALA A 269 2.28 -21.31 -3.83
N GLN A 270 3.41 -22.00 -4.02
CA GLN A 270 3.50 -23.47 -3.87
C GLN A 270 3.17 -23.90 -2.44
N ARG A 271 3.78 -23.23 -1.45
CA ARG A 271 3.52 -23.50 -0.04
C ARG A 271 2.06 -23.28 0.36
N LEU A 272 1.39 -22.28 -0.20
CA LEU A 272 -0.04 -22.08 0.00
C LEU A 272 -0.86 -23.31 -0.45
N LEU A 273 -0.49 -23.94 -1.58
CA LEU A 273 -1.18 -25.13 -2.06
C LEU A 273 -0.95 -26.32 -1.11
N ASP A 274 0.26 -26.48 -0.59
CA ASP A 274 0.60 -27.52 0.39
C ASP A 274 -0.12 -27.29 1.73
N GLN A 275 -0.20 -26.04 2.19
CA GLN A 275 -0.99 -25.63 3.35
C GLN A 275 -2.48 -25.93 3.13
N GLY A 276 -3.04 -25.55 1.98
CA GLY A 276 -4.45 -25.75 1.64
C GLY A 276 -4.84 -27.23 1.58
N GLY A 277 -3.96 -28.09 1.06
CA GLY A 277 -4.17 -29.53 1.01
C GLY A 277 -4.25 -30.20 2.40
N ASN A 278 -3.52 -29.67 3.38
CA ASN A 278 -3.39 -30.26 4.72
C ASN A 278 -4.23 -29.59 5.82
N SER A 279 -4.68 -28.35 5.61
CA SER A 279 -5.35 -27.52 6.64
C SER A 279 -6.87 -27.67 6.70
N ASN A 280 -7.47 -28.62 5.97
CA ASN A 280 -8.92 -28.73 5.79
C ASN A 280 -9.58 -27.39 5.38
N LEU A 281 -8.87 -26.55 4.62
CA LEU A 281 -9.43 -25.29 4.13
C LEU A 281 -10.59 -25.61 3.19
N ALA A 282 -11.80 -25.28 3.62
CA ALA A 282 -13.00 -25.63 2.89
C ALA A 282 -13.04 -24.94 1.50
N LYS A 283 -13.69 -25.60 0.53
CA LYS A 283 -13.70 -25.15 -0.88
C LYS A 283 -14.24 -23.72 -1.07
N ASP A 284 -15.11 -23.26 -0.19
CA ASP A 284 -15.64 -21.90 -0.17
C ASP A 284 -14.57 -20.85 0.16
N ARG A 285 -13.60 -21.20 1.03
CA ARG A 285 -12.50 -20.30 1.43
C ARG A 285 -11.44 -20.15 0.36
N ILE A 286 -11.24 -21.20 -0.44
CA ILE A 286 -10.38 -21.15 -1.62
C ILE A 286 -10.81 -20.03 -2.59
N LYS A 287 -12.09 -19.69 -2.64
CA LYS A 287 -12.60 -18.61 -3.51
C LYS A 287 -12.16 -17.21 -3.09
N VAL A 288 -11.85 -17.02 -1.81
CA VAL A 288 -11.47 -15.74 -1.20
C VAL A 288 -10.03 -15.79 -0.67
N ILE A 289 -9.20 -16.62 -1.29
CA ILE A 289 -7.86 -16.93 -0.80
C ILE A 289 -6.93 -15.69 -0.76
N ASP A 290 -7.20 -14.65 -1.54
CA ASP A 290 -6.49 -13.36 -1.45
C ASP A 290 -6.63 -12.72 -0.04
N MET A 291 -7.72 -13.01 0.68
CA MET A 291 -7.94 -12.53 2.06
C MET A 291 -7.12 -13.32 3.10
N TYR A 292 -6.58 -14.48 2.71
CA TYR A 292 -5.82 -15.39 3.58
C TYR A 292 -4.32 -15.32 3.32
N PHE A 293 -3.95 -15.27 2.03
CA PHE A 293 -2.62 -15.60 1.57
C PHE A 293 -1.50 -14.89 2.34
N SER A 294 -1.53 -13.55 2.39
CA SER A 294 -0.43 -12.81 3.01
C SER A 294 -0.32 -13.08 4.51
N ILE A 295 -1.45 -13.20 5.21
CA ILE A 295 -1.50 -13.57 6.63
C ILE A 295 -0.87 -14.96 6.81
N TRP A 296 -1.28 -15.93 5.99
CA TRP A 296 -0.84 -17.32 6.05
C TRP A 296 0.61 -17.56 5.61
N THR A 297 1.26 -16.57 5.01
CA THR A 297 2.72 -16.66 4.82
C THR A 297 3.48 -16.58 6.15
N ASN A 298 2.81 -16.15 7.23
CA ASN A 298 3.42 -15.79 8.50
C ASN A 298 4.61 -14.87 8.26
N GLN A 299 4.44 -13.85 7.43
CA GLN A 299 5.42 -12.81 7.16
C GLN A 299 4.72 -11.47 7.01
N TYR A 300 5.45 -10.39 7.30
CA TYR A 300 4.98 -9.04 7.00
C TYR A 300 5.16 -8.75 5.50
N PRO A 301 4.15 -8.21 4.79
CA PRO A 301 4.33 -7.69 3.43
C PRO A 301 5.09 -6.35 3.43
N TYR A 302 5.84 -6.07 2.37
CA TYR A 302 6.51 -4.78 2.13
C TYR A 302 5.67 -3.92 1.17
N GLN A 303 4.85 -3.06 1.75
CA GLN A 303 3.81 -2.34 1.01
C GLN A 303 4.23 -0.91 0.69
N LEU A 304 4.03 -0.52 -0.56
CA LEU A 304 4.18 0.85 -1.04
C LEU A 304 2.79 1.49 -1.18
N VAL A 305 2.72 2.77 -0.83
CA VAL A 305 1.50 3.58 -0.89
C VAL A 305 1.55 4.48 -2.12
N ASN A 306 0.59 4.38 -3.00
CA ASN A 306 0.49 5.23 -4.19
C ASN A 306 -0.95 5.35 -4.70
N TYR A 307 -1.17 6.29 -5.61
CA TYR A 307 -2.39 6.30 -6.39
C TYR A 307 -2.28 5.27 -7.51
N LEU A 308 -3.30 4.41 -7.58
CA LEU A 308 -3.47 3.43 -8.62
C LEU A 308 -4.48 3.96 -9.64
N MET A 309 -4.35 3.52 -10.89
CA MET A 309 -5.29 3.90 -11.92
C MET A 309 -6.45 2.90 -11.94
N PRO A 310 -7.67 3.27 -11.49
CA PRO A 310 -8.81 2.36 -11.59
C PRO A 310 -9.14 2.16 -13.05
N LEU A 311 -9.30 0.93 -13.51
CA LEU A 311 -9.89 0.59 -14.81
C LEU A 311 -11.40 0.38 -14.65
N ASP A 312 -12.06 -0.26 -15.61
CA ASP A 312 -13.49 -0.53 -15.49
C ASP A 312 -13.80 -1.32 -14.20
N GLN A 313 -14.52 -0.68 -13.28
CA GLN A 313 -14.91 -1.30 -12.01
C GLN A 313 -16.22 -2.09 -12.11
N LYS A 314 -16.96 -2.00 -13.23
CA LYS A 314 -18.25 -2.68 -13.39
C LYS A 314 -18.10 -4.19 -13.26
N ASN A 315 -19.11 -4.84 -12.68
CA ASN A 315 -19.13 -6.28 -12.42
C ASN A 315 -17.95 -6.80 -11.56
N GLY A 316 -17.29 -5.89 -10.83
CA GLY A 316 -16.35 -6.27 -9.80
C GLY A 316 -17.07 -6.93 -8.64
N TRP A 317 -16.33 -7.74 -7.89
CA TRP A 317 -16.83 -8.31 -6.65
C TRP A 317 -17.36 -7.21 -5.70
N SER A 318 -16.70 -6.04 -5.71
CA SER A 318 -17.10 -4.85 -4.94
C SER A 318 -18.39 -4.17 -5.41
N THR A 319 -18.92 -4.54 -6.58
CA THR A 319 -20.08 -3.89 -7.22
C THR A 319 -21.30 -4.80 -7.39
N ASP A 320 -21.16 -6.10 -7.10
CA ASP A 320 -22.21 -7.10 -7.33
C ASP A 320 -23.10 -7.27 -6.07
N GLY A 321 -24.10 -6.40 -5.91
CA GLY A 321 -25.17 -6.52 -4.91
C GLY A 321 -25.07 -5.60 -3.69
N ALA A 322 -26.04 -5.72 -2.77
CA ALA A 322 -26.19 -4.92 -1.55
C ALA A 322 -25.41 -5.48 -0.34
N VAL A 323 -24.37 -6.29 -0.59
CA VAL A 323 -23.60 -6.95 0.47
C VAL A 323 -22.55 -5.99 1.01
N ASP A 324 -22.43 -5.91 2.33
CA ASP A 324 -21.29 -5.23 2.95
C ASP A 324 -20.00 -6.05 2.71
N HIS A 325 -19.30 -5.68 1.65
CA HIS A 325 -18.07 -6.32 1.20
C HIS A 325 -16.96 -6.28 2.25
N TRP A 326 -16.87 -5.19 3.03
CA TRP A 326 -15.87 -5.07 4.09
C TRP A 326 -16.13 -6.04 5.24
N THR A 327 -17.39 -6.26 5.60
CA THR A 327 -17.73 -7.30 6.58
C THR A 327 -17.26 -8.69 6.12
N VAL A 328 -17.36 -9.01 4.83
CA VAL A 328 -16.84 -10.28 4.29
C VAL A 328 -15.32 -10.32 4.33
N VAL A 329 -14.65 -9.23 3.93
CA VAL A 329 -13.20 -9.09 3.98
C VAL A 329 -12.68 -9.32 5.41
N TYR A 330 -13.15 -8.55 6.38
CA TYR A 330 -12.69 -8.64 7.77
C TYR A 330 -12.99 -10.00 8.39
N ARG A 331 -14.12 -10.63 8.04
CA ARG A 331 -14.44 -11.98 8.51
C ARG A 331 -13.44 -13.02 8.02
N ASN A 332 -13.02 -12.94 6.76
CA ASN A 332 -12.03 -13.87 6.21
C ASN A 332 -10.62 -13.58 6.75
N MET A 333 -10.28 -12.31 6.97
CA MET A 333 -9.00 -11.94 7.60
C MET A 333 -8.93 -12.42 9.06
N MET A 334 -10.02 -12.30 9.82
CA MET A 334 -10.12 -12.88 11.17
C MET A 334 -9.98 -14.40 11.13
N ASP A 335 -10.75 -15.09 10.28
CA ASP A 335 -10.65 -16.55 10.15
C ASP A 335 -9.24 -16.99 9.73
N ALA A 336 -8.57 -16.25 8.83
CA ALA A 336 -7.19 -16.50 8.44
C ALA A 336 -6.22 -16.38 9.64
N ALA A 337 -6.35 -15.30 10.42
CA ALA A 337 -5.51 -15.03 11.60
C ALA A 337 -5.73 -16.09 12.70
N THR A 338 -6.98 -16.39 13.05
CA THR A 338 -7.33 -17.40 14.05
C THR A 338 -6.82 -18.79 13.67
N ARG A 339 -6.91 -19.16 12.39
CA ARG A 339 -6.40 -20.45 11.91
C ARG A 339 -4.88 -20.53 11.93
N LEU A 340 -4.21 -19.47 11.49
CA LEU A 340 -2.75 -19.39 11.60
C LEU A 340 -2.35 -19.55 13.06
N TYR A 341 -2.91 -18.74 13.96
CA TYR A 341 -2.65 -18.84 15.40
C TYR A 341 -2.87 -20.26 15.93
N SER A 342 -4.02 -20.86 15.62
CA SER A 342 -4.35 -22.24 16.04
C SER A 342 -3.34 -23.27 15.52
N ALA A 343 -2.87 -23.12 14.27
CA ALA A 343 -1.89 -24.02 13.68
C ALA A 343 -0.50 -23.88 14.33
N LEU A 344 -0.09 -22.64 14.66
CA LEU A 344 1.16 -22.35 15.35
C LEU A 344 1.13 -22.86 16.81
N VAL A 345 0.00 -22.73 17.51
CA VAL A 345 -0.22 -23.23 18.88
C VAL A 345 -0.22 -24.77 18.91
N ALA A 346 -0.89 -25.41 17.94
CA ALA A 346 -0.96 -26.87 17.87
C ALA A 346 0.41 -27.51 17.56
N ASN A 347 1.33 -26.76 16.94
CA ASN A 347 2.68 -27.21 16.59
C ASN A 347 3.71 -26.19 17.12
N PRO A 348 3.98 -26.18 18.44
CA PRO A 348 4.90 -25.21 19.03
C PRO A 348 6.36 -25.47 18.67
N GLU A 349 6.71 -26.72 18.30
CA GLU A 349 8.04 -27.09 17.81
C GLU A 349 8.04 -27.19 16.28
N VAL A 350 9.10 -26.65 15.66
CA VAL A 350 9.32 -26.77 14.21
C VAL A 350 9.51 -28.25 13.88
N SER A 351 8.59 -28.80 13.09
CA SER A 351 8.65 -30.18 12.61
C SER A 351 8.71 -30.21 11.10
N GLU A 352 9.02 -31.37 10.51
CA GLU A 352 8.97 -31.55 9.04
C GLU A 352 7.58 -31.28 8.44
N LYS A 353 6.53 -31.19 9.26
CA LYS A 353 5.16 -30.86 8.86
C LYS A 353 4.78 -29.41 9.17
N ASP A 354 5.74 -28.57 9.56
CA ASP A 354 5.50 -27.14 9.76
C ASP A 354 5.52 -26.41 8.43
N TYR A 355 4.34 -25.99 7.98
CA TYR A 355 4.18 -25.24 6.74
C TYR A 355 4.30 -23.72 6.95
N PHE A 356 4.59 -23.25 8.16
CA PHE A 356 4.71 -21.84 8.48
C PHE A 356 6.14 -21.50 8.91
N LEU A 357 6.74 -20.53 8.22
CA LEU A 357 8.06 -20.01 8.61
C LEU A 357 7.96 -19.32 9.97
N ARG A 358 8.86 -19.64 10.90
CA ARG A 358 8.88 -19.10 12.26
C ARG A 358 9.85 -17.94 12.46
N GLU A 359 10.73 -17.71 11.50
CA GLU A 359 11.66 -16.58 11.51
C GLU A 359 11.12 -15.46 10.63
N GLU A 360 11.19 -14.22 11.12
CA GLU A 360 10.85 -13.04 10.33
C GLU A 360 11.86 -12.87 9.20
N GLU A 361 11.37 -12.76 7.97
CA GLU A 361 12.19 -12.55 6.78
C GLU A 361 12.78 -11.12 6.78
N LEU A 362 14.08 -11.04 6.47
CA LEU A 362 14.80 -9.78 6.35
C LEU A 362 14.42 -9.03 5.05
N PRO A 363 14.48 -7.68 5.05
CA PRO A 363 14.71 -6.81 6.21
C PRO A 363 13.54 -6.87 7.20
N LEU A 364 13.84 -6.68 8.49
CA LEU A 364 12.81 -6.66 9.53
C LEU A 364 11.84 -5.50 9.29
N MET A 365 10.62 -5.58 9.81
CA MET A 365 9.59 -4.55 9.58
C MET A 365 10.06 -3.12 9.87
N GLY A 366 10.89 -2.92 10.91
CA GLY A 366 11.44 -1.60 11.27
C GLY A 366 12.50 -1.05 10.30
N GLU A 367 13.05 -1.90 9.43
CA GLU A 367 14.09 -1.57 8.44
C GLU A 367 13.49 -1.30 7.04
N ARG A 368 12.20 -1.53 6.88
CA ARG A 368 11.46 -1.36 5.62
C ARG A 368 11.07 0.09 5.39
N HIS A 369 12.04 0.88 4.90
CA HIS A 369 11.88 2.32 4.79
C HIS A 369 11.26 2.82 3.48
N ALA A 370 11.12 2.00 2.43
CA ALA A 370 10.45 2.40 1.20
C ALA A 370 8.93 2.53 1.43
N ARG A 371 8.38 3.71 1.16
CA ARG A 371 6.97 4.00 1.49
C ARG A 371 6.11 4.31 0.28
N SER A 372 6.66 4.92 -0.76
CA SER A 372 5.88 5.33 -1.91
C SER A 372 6.74 5.42 -3.17
N PRO A 373 6.29 4.94 -4.34
CA PRO A 373 6.92 5.25 -5.60
C PRO A 373 6.71 6.74 -5.95
N CYS A 374 7.72 7.33 -6.58
CA CYS A 374 7.62 8.66 -7.15
C CYS A 374 6.62 8.70 -8.31
N TYR A 375 5.98 9.87 -8.52
CA TYR A 375 4.99 10.09 -9.56
C TYR A 375 5.41 9.58 -10.95
N ASN A 376 6.69 9.74 -11.28
CA ASN A 376 7.26 9.41 -12.58
C ASN A 376 7.79 7.97 -12.72
N ASP A 377 7.60 7.12 -11.69
CA ASP A 377 8.10 5.74 -11.62
C ASP A 377 9.63 5.59 -11.67
N LYS A 378 10.40 6.64 -11.32
CA LYS A 378 11.88 6.64 -11.39
C LYS A 378 12.57 6.63 -10.03
N CYS A 379 11.80 6.62 -8.95
CA CYS A 379 12.31 6.50 -7.60
C CYS A 379 11.28 5.98 -6.60
N LEU A 380 11.75 5.70 -5.39
CA LEU A 380 10.98 5.37 -4.20
C LEU A 380 11.30 6.41 -3.13
N PHE A 381 10.29 7.03 -2.54
CA PHE A 381 10.41 7.79 -1.31
C PHE A 381 10.69 6.84 -0.14
N LYS A 382 11.76 7.12 0.59
CA LYS A 382 12.21 6.34 1.75
C LYS A 382 12.18 7.19 3.01
N THR A 383 11.65 6.65 4.10
CA THR A 383 11.69 7.29 5.41
C THR A 383 11.63 6.27 6.55
N SER A 384 12.38 6.53 7.62
CA SER A 384 12.28 5.77 8.88
C SER A 384 11.07 6.20 9.72
N LEU A 385 10.45 7.33 9.38
CA LEU A 385 9.34 7.92 10.12
C LEU A 385 8.03 7.20 9.74
N ASP A 386 7.72 6.12 10.46
CA ASP A 386 6.47 5.37 10.36
C ASP A 386 5.46 5.87 11.40
N PRO A 387 4.28 6.38 11.00
CA PRO A 387 3.30 6.89 11.94
C PRO A 387 2.49 5.76 12.58
N PHE A 388 2.58 4.53 12.09
CA PHE A 388 1.82 3.38 12.60
C PHE A 388 2.56 2.70 13.77
N PRO A 389 1.81 2.01 14.66
CA PRO A 389 2.41 1.20 15.72
C PRO A 389 3.30 0.10 15.15
N LEU A 390 4.32 -0.30 15.89
CA LEU A 390 5.12 -1.45 15.52
C LEU A 390 4.30 -2.73 15.71
N PRO A 391 4.50 -3.78 14.88
CA PRO A 391 3.72 -5.02 15.00
C PRO A 391 3.75 -5.63 16.41
N LYS A 392 4.86 -5.46 17.15
CA LYS A 392 4.99 -5.89 18.54
C LYS A 392 4.00 -5.27 19.54
N GLU A 393 3.39 -4.15 19.16
CA GLU A 393 2.36 -3.46 19.95
C GLU A 393 0.95 -4.01 19.64
N VAL A 394 0.80 -4.79 18.56
CA VAL A 394 -0.45 -5.41 18.13
C VAL A 394 -0.31 -6.92 18.28
N VAL A 395 -0.56 -7.42 19.49
CA VAL A 395 -0.44 -8.84 19.80
C VAL A 395 -1.75 -9.57 19.48
N PHE A 396 -1.67 -10.62 18.66
CA PHE A 396 -2.79 -11.52 18.37
C PHE A 396 -2.76 -12.72 19.32
N SER A 397 -3.88 -13.00 19.98
CA SER A 397 -3.99 -14.03 21.01
C SER A 397 -5.40 -14.62 21.05
N ASP A 398 -5.59 -15.66 21.87
CA ASP A 398 -6.86 -16.37 22.04
C ASP A 398 -7.99 -15.52 22.64
N ASP A 399 -7.68 -14.41 23.30
CA ASP A 399 -8.64 -13.43 23.79
C ASP A 399 -9.26 -12.54 22.69
N ILE A 400 -8.77 -12.63 21.44
CA ILE A 400 -9.33 -11.92 20.29
C ILE A 400 -10.37 -12.81 19.61
N GLU A 401 -11.63 -12.70 20.04
CA GLU A 401 -12.73 -13.51 19.52
C GLU A 401 -13.46 -12.84 18.34
N SER A 402 -13.31 -11.52 18.17
CA SER A 402 -14.05 -10.77 17.16
C SER A 402 -13.23 -9.69 16.46
N ILE A 403 -13.74 -9.25 15.30
CA ILE A 403 -13.19 -8.11 14.54
C ILE A 403 -13.18 -6.83 15.41
N GLU A 404 -14.18 -6.65 16.27
CA GLU A 404 -14.26 -5.45 17.12
C GLU A 404 -13.22 -5.47 18.23
N ASP A 405 -12.83 -6.64 18.74
CA ASP A 405 -11.76 -6.76 19.74
C ASP A 405 -10.41 -6.37 19.14
N GLN A 406 -10.09 -6.90 17.95
CA GLN A 406 -8.88 -6.53 17.20
C GLN A 406 -8.87 -5.03 16.89
N ASN A 407 -10.00 -4.49 16.40
CA ASN A 407 -10.11 -3.07 16.11
C ASN A 407 -9.98 -2.20 17.35
N SER A 408 -10.55 -2.62 18.48
CA SER A 408 -10.48 -1.87 19.75
C SER A 408 -9.07 -1.83 20.30
N LYS A 409 -8.34 -2.95 20.27
CA LYS A 409 -6.92 -3.01 20.64
C LYS A 409 -6.08 -2.07 19.78
N PHE A 410 -6.25 -2.11 18.45
CA PHE A 410 -5.51 -1.22 17.56
C PHE A 410 -5.90 0.26 17.76
N ARG A 411 -7.20 0.57 17.92
CA ARG A 411 -7.71 1.93 18.14
C ARG A 411 -7.18 2.58 19.43
N ALA A 412 -6.73 1.78 20.39
CA ALA A 412 -6.14 2.27 21.63
C ALA A 412 -4.67 2.74 21.46
N LEU A 413 -4.03 2.42 20.34
CA LEU A 413 -2.65 2.80 20.03
C LEU A 413 -2.57 4.19 19.37
N ASP A 414 -1.36 4.76 19.35
CA ASP A 414 -1.09 6.05 18.72
C ASP A 414 -0.78 5.90 17.23
N TYR A 415 -1.70 6.36 16.37
CA TYR A 415 -1.61 6.33 14.91
C TYR A 415 -2.48 7.43 14.29
N PRO A 416 -2.25 7.82 13.02
CA PRO A 416 -2.96 8.92 12.40
C PRO A 416 -4.44 8.59 12.14
N THR A 417 -5.30 9.62 12.17
CA THR A 417 -6.68 9.48 11.72
C THR A 417 -6.75 9.27 10.21
N ASN A 418 -7.88 8.77 9.71
CA ASN A 418 -8.11 8.60 8.28
C ASN A 418 -7.98 9.95 7.54
N GLU A 419 -8.50 11.04 8.11
CA GLU A 419 -8.41 12.38 7.53
C GLU A 419 -6.96 12.87 7.47
N PHE A 420 -6.18 12.63 8.54
CA PHE A 420 -4.77 12.99 8.55
C PHE A 420 -4.01 12.24 7.46
N PHE A 421 -4.15 10.90 7.41
CA PHE A 421 -3.38 10.11 6.46
C PHE A 421 -3.82 10.35 5.01
N ALA A 422 -5.12 10.56 4.76
CA ALA A 422 -5.60 10.96 3.44
C ALA A 422 -5.01 12.29 2.95
N THR A 423 -4.70 13.21 3.88
CA THR A 423 -4.16 14.55 3.57
C THR A 423 -2.63 14.56 3.51
N PHE A 424 -1.97 13.74 4.34
CA PHE A 424 -0.53 13.82 4.60
C PHE A 424 0.23 12.50 4.37
N SER A 425 -0.32 11.59 3.57
CA SER A 425 0.33 10.30 3.26
C SER A 425 1.69 10.45 2.58
N TYR A 426 2.46 9.37 2.58
CA TYR A 426 3.82 9.32 2.02
C TYR A 426 3.92 9.76 0.56
N ILE A 427 2.87 9.52 -0.24
CA ILE A 427 2.90 9.84 -1.68
C ILE A 427 3.07 11.34 -1.93
N HIS A 428 2.58 12.18 -1.03
CA HIS A 428 2.61 13.64 -1.17
C HIS A 428 4.00 14.26 -0.97
N ALA A 429 5.02 13.45 -0.67
CA ALA A 429 6.40 13.90 -0.76
C ALA A 429 6.93 13.91 -2.20
N VAL A 430 6.30 13.15 -3.10
CA VAL A 430 6.82 12.77 -4.43
C VAL A 430 5.73 12.61 -5.51
N ASP A 431 4.57 13.26 -5.34
CA ASP A 431 3.42 13.18 -6.26
C ASP A 431 3.44 14.27 -7.36
N ASN A 432 4.45 15.13 -7.36
CA ASN A 432 4.64 16.29 -8.23
C ASN A 432 3.48 17.31 -8.16
N ASP A 433 2.83 17.40 -6.99
CA ASP A 433 1.84 18.43 -6.67
C ASP A 433 2.35 19.34 -5.53
N PRO A 434 2.69 20.63 -5.81
CA PRO A 434 3.20 21.53 -4.77
C PRO A 434 2.15 21.92 -3.71
N MET A 435 0.89 21.51 -3.89
CA MET A 435 -0.22 21.80 -2.97
C MET A 435 -0.48 20.69 -1.95
N THR A 436 0.12 19.53 -2.12
CA THR A 436 0.04 18.41 -1.18
C THR A 436 1.36 18.30 -0.42
N CYS A 437 1.32 17.69 0.77
CA CYS A 437 2.54 17.47 1.55
C CYS A 437 2.46 16.17 2.32
N TRP A 438 3.56 15.42 2.40
CA TRP A 438 3.73 14.41 3.43
C TRP A 438 4.03 15.10 4.77
N ASN A 439 3.45 14.58 5.86
CA ASN A 439 3.79 15.00 7.22
C ASN A 439 4.23 13.80 8.06
N SER A 440 5.28 13.99 8.86
CA SER A 440 5.88 12.90 9.66
C SER A 440 4.97 12.34 10.76
N PHE A 441 3.83 12.98 11.07
CA PHE A 441 2.90 12.68 12.18
C PHE A 441 3.53 12.82 13.57
N LYS A 442 4.62 12.12 13.83
CA LYS A 442 5.47 12.21 15.01
C LYS A 442 6.63 13.17 14.75
N VAL A 443 7.15 13.77 15.81
CA VAL A 443 8.31 14.67 15.76
C VAL A 443 9.57 13.84 15.47
N PRO A 444 10.34 14.13 14.41
CA PRO A 444 11.55 13.36 14.11
C PRO A 444 12.58 13.39 15.25
N GLN A 445 13.16 12.23 15.54
CA GLN A 445 14.19 12.02 16.54
C GLN A 445 15.57 11.90 15.88
N SER A 446 16.62 12.00 16.70
CA SER A 446 17.98 11.69 16.26
C SER A 446 18.05 10.27 15.71
N GLY A 447 18.64 10.12 14.52
CA GLY A 447 18.71 8.86 13.78
C GLY A 447 17.59 8.68 12.76
N ASP A 448 16.49 9.45 12.84
CA ASP A 448 15.45 9.41 11.82
C ASP A 448 15.95 9.95 10.49
N SER A 449 15.36 9.48 9.40
CA SER A 449 15.79 9.85 8.06
C SER A 449 14.66 9.87 7.04
N PHE A 450 14.85 10.67 5.99
CA PHE A 450 14.04 10.64 4.78
C PHE A 450 14.92 10.84 3.55
N GLY A 451 14.48 10.35 2.39
CA GLY A 451 15.29 10.35 1.18
C GLY A 451 14.64 9.63 0.01
N LEU A 452 15.46 9.31 -0.99
CA LEU A 452 15.03 8.64 -2.20
C LEU A 452 15.94 7.43 -2.50
N GLN A 453 15.33 6.40 -3.06
CA GLN A 453 16.02 5.37 -3.84
C GLN A 453 15.66 5.54 -5.30
N PHE A 454 16.67 5.66 -6.17
CA PHE A 454 16.49 5.78 -7.61
C PHE A 454 16.37 4.39 -8.24
N VAL A 455 15.47 4.28 -9.23
CA VAL A 455 15.36 3.09 -10.07
C VAL A 455 16.62 2.90 -10.90
N ALA A 456 17.10 3.99 -11.52
CA ALA A 456 18.38 4.02 -12.23
C ALA A 456 19.39 4.85 -11.42
N PRO A 457 20.64 4.40 -11.23
CA PRO A 457 21.66 5.16 -10.53
C PRO A 457 21.87 6.56 -11.13
N ARG A 458 22.06 7.58 -10.28
CA ARG A 458 22.15 8.99 -10.68
C ARG A 458 23.23 9.73 -9.91
N GLN A 459 23.74 10.81 -10.50
CA GLN A 459 24.60 11.76 -9.76
C GLN A 459 23.73 12.67 -8.91
N VAL A 460 24.02 12.74 -7.61
CA VAL A 460 23.33 13.64 -6.68
C VAL A 460 24.27 14.76 -6.25
N ARG A 461 24.13 15.90 -6.93
CA ARG A 461 24.90 17.13 -6.62
C ARG A 461 24.09 18.17 -5.87
N LYS A 462 22.76 18.07 -5.96
CA LYS A 462 21.82 19.01 -5.39
C LYS A 462 20.57 18.25 -4.95
N MET A 463 20.04 18.62 -3.79
CA MET A 463 18.74 18.18 -3.28
C MET A 463 18.00 19.41 -2.76
N THR A 464 16.83 19.69 -3.31
CA THR A 464 15.93 20.73 -2.81
C THR A 464 14.69 20.08 -2.21
N VAL A 465 14.25 20.57 -1.05
CA VAL A 465 13.05 20.12 -0.33
C VAL A 465 12.16 21.34 -0.12
N SER A 466 10.88 21.23 -0.50
CA SER A 466 9.86 22.24 -0.26
C SER A 466 8.94 21.81 0.90
N SER A 467 8.35 22.80 1.56
CA SER A 467 7.38 22.61 2.64
C SER A 467 6.32 23.72 2.57
N SER A 468 5.13 23.53 3.16
CA SER A 468 4.16 24.64 3.31
C SER A 468 4.49 25.48 4.55
N LYS A 469 5.35 24.94 5.44
CA LYS A 469 5.82 25.58 6.67
C LYS A 469 7.27 26.02 6.52
N SER A 470 7.70 26.97 7.36
CA SER A 470 9.10 27.41 7.38
C SER A 470 10.04 26.25 7.76
N LEU A 471 10.97 25.91 6.87
CA LEU A 471 12.11 25.05 7.15
C LEU A 471 13.26 25.83 7.80
N MET A 472 13.36 27.12 7.50
CA MET A 472 14.22 28.06 8.23
C MET A 472 13.77 28.12 9.69
N GLY A 473 14.73 28.07 10.62
CA GLY A 473 14.48 27.90 12.06
C GLY A 473 14.18 26.46 12.52
N LEU A 474 13.57 25.61 11.67
CA LEU A 474 13.38 24.18 12.01
C LEU A 474 14.66 23.38 11.81
N LEU A 475 15.34 23.62 10.68
CA LEU A 475 16.56 22.91 10.28
C LEU A 475 17.80 23.79 10.30
N GLU A 476 17.64 25.10 10.50
CA GLU A 476 18.75 26.04 10.57
C GLU A 476 19.56 25.85 11.85
N GLY A 477 20.88 25.68 11.71
CA GLY A 477 21.78 25.42 12.84
C GLY A 477 21.61 24.03 13.48
N LYS A 478 20.66 23.21 13.02
CA LYS A 478 20.54 21.80 13.42
C LYS A 478 21.52 20.95 12.62
N LEU A 479 22.09 19.95 13.27
CA LEU A 479 23.01 19.00 12.63
C LEU A 479 22.20 17.88 11.97
N PHE A 480 22.46 17.68 10.68
CA PHE A 480 22.01 16.51 9.94
C PHE A 480 23.13 16.05 8.99
N SER A 481 23.06 14.77 8.62
CA SER A 481 24.00 14.13 7.73
C SER A 481 23.32 13.76 6.41
N VAL A 482 24.02 14.00 5.29
CA VAL A 482 23.59 13.48 3.98
C VAL A 482 24.37 12.21 3.70
N LEU A 483 23.67 11.10 3.52
CA LEU A 483 24.25 9.80 3.22
C LEU A 483 23.81 9.31 1.84
N VAL A 484 24.71 8.62 1.15
CA VAL A 484 24.43 7.93 -0.12
C VAL A 484 24.81 6.47 -0.05
N SER A 485 24.20 5.64 -0.89
CA SER A 485 24.50 4.21 -0.97
C SER A 485 24.25 3.67 -2.40
N ASP A 486 24.73 2.46 -2.63
CA ASP A 486 24.47 1.66 -3.83
C ASP A 486 23.02 1.16 -3.84
N MET A 487 22.67 0.23 -4.73
CA MET A 487 21.30 -0.29 -4.85
C MET A 487 20.86 -1.08 -3.62
N LYS A 488 21.77 -1.83 -2.99
CA LYS A 488 21.47 -2.68 -1.83
C LYS A 488 21.15 -1.84 -0.60
N GLY A 489 21.80 -0.69 -0.46
CA GLY A 489 21.54 0.18 0.69
C GLY A 489 22.13 -0.34 2.01
N GLU A 490 23.07 -1.29 1.94
CA GLU A 490 23.73 -1.89 3.11
C GLU A 490 24.86 -0.97 3.63
N GLU A 491 25.61 -0.38 2.70
CA GLU A 491 26.78 0.43 3.00
C GLU A 491 26.54 1.90 2.69
N TRP A 492 26.56 2.75 3.72
CA TRP A 492 26.26 4.17 3.59
C TRP A 492 27.53 5.02 3.67
N VAL A 493 27.66 5.98 2.78
CA VAL A 493 28.78 6.93 2.76
C VAL A 493 28.27 8.32 3.10
N LYS A 494 28.91 8.97 4.06
CA LYS A 494 28.61 10.36 4.43
C LYS A 494 29.19 11.33 3.39
N CYS A 495 28.34 12.16 2.82
CA CYS A 495 28.73 13.21 1.88
C CYS A 495 28.96 14.54 2.60
N ARG A 496 29.85 15.36 2.02
CA ARG A 496 29.95 16.77 2.40
C ARG A 496 28.77 17.51 1.80
N HIS A 497 28.21 18.45 2.53
CA HIS A 497 27.14 19.30 2.01
C HIS A 497 27.21 20.71 2.56
N SER A 498 26.62 21.66 1.82
CA SER A 498 26.26 22.98 2.32
C SER A 498 24.76 23.19 2.20
N THR A 499 24.18 23.78 3.24
CA THR A 499 22.73 24.03 3.32
C THR A 499 22.44 25.50 3.05
N ARG A 500 21.46 25.76 2.21
CA ARG A 500 20.96 27.09 1.88
C ARG A 500 19.43 27.10 1.99
N PHE A 501 18.87 28.25 2.38
CA PHE A 501 17.44 28.47 2.42
C PHE A 501 17.07 29.59 1.44
N PRO A 502 16.88 29.28 0.13
CA PRO A 502 16.52 30.30 -0.86
C PRO A 502 15.24 31.06 -0.47
N TYR A 503 14.32 30.34 0.20
CA TYR A 503 13.11 30.86 0.80
C TYR A 503 12.90 30.20 2.16
N ALA A 504 12.11 30.82 3.04
CA ALA A 504 11.86 30.28 4.37
C ALA A 504 11.28 28.84 4.36
N HIS A 505 10.52 28.49 3.32
CA HIS A 505 9.84 27.22 3.13
C HIS A 505 10.58 26.25 2.17
N THR A 506 11.83 26.55 1.82
CA THR A 506 12.63 25.75 0.89
C THR A 506 14.04 25.56 1.44
N MET A 507 14.48 24.30 1.51
CA MET A 507 15.86 23.95 1.84
C MET A 507 16.56 23.41 0.60
N THR A 508 17.78 23.86 0.33
CA THR A 508 18.64 23.32 -0.73
C THR A 508 19.96 22.85 -0.16
N LEU A 509 20.34 21.63 -0.50
CA LEU A 509 21.59 20.98 -0.13
C LEU A 509 22.45 20.87 -1.38
N ASP A 510 23.63 21.49 -1.36
CA ASP A 510 24.68 21.22 -2.35
C ASP A 510 25.50 20.06 -1.83
N ILE A 511 25.56 18.96 -2.57
CA ILE A 511 26.08 17.67 -2.11
C ILE A 511 27.34 17.33 -2.89
N SER A 512 28.40 16.98 -2.16
CA SER A 512 29.66 16.50 -2.70
C SER A 512 30.02 15.18 -2.02
N CYS A 513 29.81 14.09 -2.75
CA CYS A 513 30.15 12.74 -2.30
C CYS A 513 31.53 12.32 -2.86
N PRO A 514 32.37 11.65 -2.06
CA PRO A 514 33.62 11.07 -2.55
C PRO A 514 33.35 9.90 -3.51
N THR A 515 34.20 9.72 -4.53
CA THR A 515 34.10 8.59 -5.47
C THR A 515 34.42 7.25 -4.80
N THR A 516 35.36 7.27 -3.86
CA THR A 516 35.69 6.13 -2.99
C THR A 516 35.74 6.62 -1.56
N ALA A 517 35.06 5.93 -0.66
CA ALA A 517 35.06 6.27 0.75
C ALA A 517 34.78 5.07 1.64
N THR A 518 35.15 5.21 2.89
CA THR A 518 34.83 4.27 3.94
C THR A 518 33.35 4.37 4.31
N SER A 519 32.65 3.25 4.25
CA SER A 519 31.28 3.14 4.73
C SER A 519 31.19 3.49 6.21
N THR A 520 30.16 4.22 6.58
CA THR A 520 29.81 4.50 7.98
C THR A 520 29.19 3.29 8.67
N THR A 521 28.72 2.28 7.92
CA THR A 521 28.10 1.08 8.49
C THR A 521 29.16 0.05 8.90
N SER A 522 29.95 -0.46 7.95
CA SER A 522 30.91 -1.55 8.21
C SER A 522 32.38 -1.10 8.29
N GLY A 523 32.70 0.12 7.86
CA GLY A 523 34.09 0.53 7.65
C GLY A 523 34.74 -0.01 6.37
N ALA A 524 33.99 -0.71 5.50
CA ALA A 524 34.48 -1.16 4.21
C ALA A 524 34.66 0.00 3.21
N SER A 525 35.57 -0.16 2.24
CA SER A 525 35.73 0.82 1.15
C SER A 525 34.64 0.62 0.10
N VAL A 526 33.80 1.63 -0.10
CA VAL A 526 32.73 1.68 -1.12
C VAL A 526 33.18 2.60 -2.24
N THR A 527 32.98 2.17 -3.49
CA THR A 527 33.27 2.99 -4.68
C THR A 527 31.99 3.21 -5.47
N PHE A 528 31.75 4.46 -5.88
CA PHE A 528 30.64 4.86 -6.73
C PHE A 528 31.16 5.20 -8.13
N PRO A 529 31.06 4.28 -9.10
CA PRO A 529 31.52 4.53 -10.47
C PRO A 529 30.88 5.80 -11.02
N ASN A 530 31.70 6.73 -11.52
CA ASN A 530 31.25 8.02 -12.06
C ASN A 530 30.40 8.88 -11.09
N GLY A 531 30.50 8.62 -9.78
CA GLY A 531 29.70 9.30 -8.75
C GLY A 531 28.20 8.99 -8.83
N LEU A 532 27.81 7.89 -9.48
CA LEU A 532 26.44 7.42 -9.55
C LEU A 532 26.08 6.68 -8.27
N VAL A 533 24.95 7.06 -7.67
CA VAL A 533 24.40 6.45 -6.45
C VAL A 533 22.97 6.02 -6.71
N SER A 534 22.51 5.00 -5.98
CA SER A 534 21.12 4.52 -6.08
C SER A 534 20.27 4.97 -4.89
N ASN A 535 20.89 5.36 -3.77
CA ASN A 535 20.19 5.84 -2.60
C ASN A 535 20.79 7.17 -2.13
N VAL A 536 19.94 8.08 -1.66
CA VAL A 536 20.33 9.30 -0.93
C VAL A 536 19.33 9.55 0.21
N LYS A 537 19.82 9.90 1.40
CA LYS A 537 18.97 10.28 2.53
C LYS A 537 19.59 11.38 3.38
N VAL A 538 18.71 12.16 4.00
CA VAL A 538 19.03 13.08 5.10
C VAL A 538 18.75 12.35 6.40
N VAL A 539 19.71 12.31 7.31
CA VAL A 539 19.60 11.73 8.65
C VAL A 539 19.71 12.84 9.68
N PHE A 540 18.77 12.91 10.61
CA PHE A 540 18.79 13.89 11.69
C PHE A 540 19.82 13.47 12.74
N ASP A 541 20.78 14.35 13.05
CA ASP A 541 21.77 14.08 14.12
C ASP A 541 21.25 14.57 15.49
N GLN A 542 20.06 15.19 15.53
CA GLN A 542 19.41 15.74 16.71
C GLN A 542 17.89 15.65 16.58
N ASN A 543 17.19 15.67 17.72
CA ASN A 543 15.73 15.72 17.76
C ASN A 543 15.22 17.06 17.21
N LEU A 544 14.14 17.02 16.44
CA LEU A 544 13.41 18.22 16.04
C LEU A 544 12.42 18.65 17.14
N GLU A 545 11.96 19.89 17.05
CA GLU A 545 11.00 20.47 18.01
C GLU A 545 9.53 20.31 17.55
N ARG A 546 9.33 19.99 16.27
CA ARG A 546 8.00 19.84 15.64
C ARG A 546 8.06 18.84 14.50
N THR A 547 6.89 18.43 14.01
CA THR A 547 6.78 17.53 12.86
C THR A 547 7.41 18.14 11.61
N LEU A 548 7.90 17.25 10.75
CA LEU A 548 8.45 17.61 9.44
C LEU A 548 7.36 17.51 8.38
N GLU A 549 7.44 18.38 7.39
CA GLU A 549 6.55 18.37 6.25
C GLU A 549 7.34 18.56 4.96
N VAL A 550 7.07 17.71 3.97
CA VAL A 550 7.69 17.72 2.64
C VAL A 550 6.59 17.78 1.59
N CYS A 551 6.57 18.85 0.80
CA CYS A 551 5.57 19.09 -0.25
C CYS A 551 6.14 18.90 -1.67
N GLY A 552 7.33 18.29 -1.75
CA GLY A 552 8.03 18.10 -3.01
C GLY A 552 9.54 18.04 -2.81
N MET A 553 10.21 17.41 -3.78
CA MET A 553 11.64 17.18 -3.76
C MET A 553 12.23 17.37 -5.16
N GLU A 554 13.34 18.09 -5.27
CA GLU A 554 14.14 18.13 -6.50
C GLU A 554 15.48 17.43 -6.24
N VAL A 555 15.70 16.25 -6.82
CA VAL A 555 16.93 15.47 -6.59
C VAL A 555 17.42 14.82 -7.88
N GLY A 556 18.70 14.99 -8.20
CA GLY A 556 19.30 14.38 -9.39
C GLY A 556 18.63 14.81 -10.70
N GLY A 557 18.13 16.05 -10.76
CA GLY A 557 17.42 16.62 -11.91
C GLY A 557 15.97 16.15 -12.06
N MET A 558 15.41 15.42 -11.09
CA MET A 558 13.99 15.07 -11.05
C MET A 558 13.25 16.07 -10.18
N VAL A 559 12.16 16.63 -10.69
CA VAL A 559 11.16 17.39 -9.92
C VAL A 559 10.06 16.41 -9.52
N LEU A 560 9.82 16.30 -8.23
CA LEU A 560 8.96 15.31 -7.59
C LEU A 560 8.01 15.97 -6.62
#